data_AF-A0A7J9L3P3-F1
#
_entry.id   AF-A0A7J9L3P3-F1
#
_cell.length_a   1.000
_cell.length_b   1.000
_cell.length_c   1.000
_cell.angle_alpha   90.00
_cell.angle_beta   90.00
_cell.angle_gamma   90.00
#
_symmetry.space_group_name_H-M   'P 1'
#
loop_
_entity.id
_entity.type
_entity.pdbx_description
1 polymer ?
#
loop_
_entity_poly.entity_id
_entity_poly.type
_entity_poly.pdbx_seq_one_letter_code
_entity_poly.pdbx_strand_id
1 'polypeptide(L)'
;SEPIEGDDDNNNSNLSLRITWHVHTVNDLSDGKILLVHCKSKDDNLGIHNLTVGSEFSWKFKQQILGETLFWCYMAYDNFYASFLGDRGLSS
;
A
#
# COMPACT_ATOMS: atom_id res chain seq x y z
N SER A 1 -4.59 -1.71 29.55
CA SER A 1 -4.20 -2.04 28.16
C SER A 1 -3.02 -1.15 27.80
N GLU A 2 -1.99 -1.76 27.24
CA GLU A 2 -0.57 -1.40 27.36
C GLU A 2 -0.19 0.05 26.99
N PRO A 3 0.87 0.59 27.63
CA PRO A 3 1.47 1.85 27.22
C PRO A 3 2.17 1.68 25.87
N ILE A 4 2.10 2.71 25.03
CA ILE A 4 2.85 2.77 23.78
C ILE A 4 4.30 3.08 24.17
N GLU A 5 5.15 2.06 24.23
CA GLU A 5 6.61 2.23 24.27
C GLU A 5 7.05 2.88 22.95
N GLY A 6 7.44 4.15 23.03
CA GLY A 6 8.17 4.85 22.00
C GLY A 6 9.63 4.93 22.41
N ASP A 7 10.39 4.01 21.84
CA ASP A 7 11.83 3.71 21.96
C ASP A 7 12.74 4.96 21.93
N ASP A 8 13.61 5.08 22.94
CA ASP A 8 14.70 6.05 23.03
C ASP A 8 15.90 5.52 22.21
N ASP A 9 16.14 6.05 21.01
CA ASP A 9 17.36 5.72 20.27
C ASP A 9 18.21 6.97 19.97
N ASN A 10 19.15 7.19 20.88
CA ASN A 10 20.33 8.03 20.70
C ASN A 10 21.52 7.15 20.28
N ASN A 11 21.83 7.07 18.98
CA ASN A 11 23.21 7.11 18.50
C ASN A 11 23.35 7.14 16.98
N ASN A 12 24.26 8.00 16.55
CA ASN A 12 24.51 8.37 15.16
C ASN A 12 25.25 7.25 14.39
N SER A 13 24.53 6.48 13.57
CA SER A 13 25.11 5.78 12.41
C SER A 13 24.04 5.48 11.34
N ASN A 14 24.15 6.16 10.18
CA ASN A 14 23.42 5.89 8.93
C ASN A 14 21.87 5.93 9.05
N LEU A 15 21.30 7.14 9.00
CA LEU A 15 19.87 7.41 9.08
C LEU A 15 19.11 6.82 7.87
N SER A 16 18.79 5.52 7.91
CA SER A 16 17.79 4.95 7.01
C SER A 16 16.41 5.45 7.46
N LEU A 17 16.04 6.63 6.96
CA LEU A 17 14.71 7.19 7.11
C LEU A 17 13.70 6.17 6.55
N ARG A 18 12.77 5.70 7.40
CA ARG A 18 11.64 4.86 7.00
C ARG A 18 10.40 5.73 6.87
N ILE A 19 9.81 5.77 5.67
CA ILE A 19 8.53 6.43 5.42
C ILE A 19 7.43 5.37 5.56
N THR A 20 6.33 5.72 6.23
CA THR A 20 5.13 4.88 6.25
C THR A 20 4.15 5.40 5.21
N TRP A 21 3.75 4.54 4.29
CA TRP A 21 2.71 4.83 3.31
C TRP A 21 1.39 4.24 3.77
N HIS A 22 0.32 5.01 3.63
CA HIS A 22 -1.05 4.57 3.85
C HIS A 22 -1.75 4.54 2.49
N VAL A 23 -2.25 3.37 2.12
CA VAL A 23 -2.95 3.15 0.86
C VAL A 23 -4.42 2.90 1.18
N HIS A 24 -5.28 3.65 0.51
CA HIS A 24 -6.72 3.56 0.64
C HIS A 24 -7.30 3.30 -0.75
N THR A 25 -8.07 2.22 -0.88
CA THR A 25 -8.80 1.87 -2.10
C THR A 25 -10.28 1.85 -1.77
N VAL A 26 -11.02 2.79 -2.36
CA VAL A 26 -12.46 2.95 -2.14
C VAL A 26 -13.19 2.59 -3.43
N ASN A 27 -14.23 1.76 -3.34
CA ASN A 27 -15.08 1.48 -4.48
C ASN A 27 -16.25 2.47 -4.54
N ASP A 28 -16.14 3.46 -5.42
CA ASP A 28 -17.20 4.44 -5.70
C ASP A 28 -17.82 4.22 -7.11
N LEU A 29 -17.76 2.99 -7.62
CA LEU A 29 -18.38 2.65 -8.91
C LEU A 29 -19.91 2.65 -8.80
N SER A 30 -20.57 3.05 -9.88
CA SER A 30 -22.03 2.99 -9.98
C SER A 30 -22.55 1.55 -10.13
N ASP A 31 -23.88 1.39 -10.01
CA ASP A 31 -24.61 0.16 -10.36
C ASP A 31 -24.29 -1.07 -9.48
N GLY A 32 -23.80 -0.87 -8.26
CA GLY A 32 -23.49 -1.98 -7.36
C GLY A 32 -22.28 -2.82 -7.80
N LYS A 33 -21.45 -2.28 -8.71
CA LYS A 33 -20.27 -2.99 -9.23
C LYS A 33 -19.30 -3.36 -8.12
N ILE A 34 -18.75 -4.56 -8.22
CA ILE A 34 -17.71 -5.05 -7.31
C ILE A 34 -16.36 -4.70 -7.92
N LEU A 35 -15.52 -4.02 -7.13
CA LEU A 35 -14.14 -3.74 -7.49
C LEU A 35 -13.24 -4.84 -6.90
N LEU A 36 -12.60 -5.62 -7.76
CA LEU A 36 -11.54 -6.54 -7.36
C LEU A 36 -10.27 -5.73 -7.14
N VAL A 37 -9.65 -5.88 -5.97
CA VAL A 37 -8.39 -5.24 -5.59
C VAL A 37 -7.41 -6.33 -5.19
N HIS A 38 -6.24 -6.34 -5.81
CA HIS A 38 -5.14 -7.22 -5.44
C HIS A 38 -3.88 -6.37 -5.26
N CYS A 39 -3.53 -6.13 -4.01
CA CYS A 39 -2.36 -5.36 -3.64
C CYS A 39 -1.27 -6.25 -3.04
N LYS A 40 0.00 -5.88 -3.25
CA LYS A 40 1.15 -6.49 -2.58
C LYS A 40 2.28 -5.49 -2.42
N SER A 41 3.11 -5.69 -1.41
CA SER A 41 4.43 -5.09 -1.28
C SER A 41 5.51 -6.16 -1.55
N LYS A 42 6.79 -5.80 -1.43
CA LYS A 42 7.90 -6.78 -1.45
C LYS A 42 7.72 -7.84 -0.37
N ASP A 43 7.33 -7.38 0.82
CA ASP A 43 7.40 -8.15 2.05
C ASP A 43 6.01 -8.66 2.49
N ASP A 44 4.94 -8.04 1.98
CA ASP A 44 3.56 -8.29 2.38
C ASP A 44 2.71 -8.70 1.16
N ASN A 45 2.20 -9.92 1.17
CA ASN A 45 1.12 -10.31 0.26
C ASN A 45 -0.23 -10.05 0.95
N LEU A 46 -1.00 -9.09 0.45
CA LEU A 46 -2.27 -8.70 1.08
C LEU A 46 -3.44 -9.53 0.56
N GLY A 47 -3.27 -10.19 -0.59
CA GLY A 47 -4.27 -11.01 -1.22
C GLY A 47 -5.30 -10.22 -2.03
N ILE A 48 -6.40 -10.90 -2.35
CA ILE A 48 -7.47 -10.37 -3.20
C ILE A 48 -8.65 -9.95 -2.32
N HIS A 49 -9.13 -8.73 -2.54
CA HIS A 49 -10.29 -8.15 -1.88
C HIS A 49 -11.35 -7.78 -2.91
N ASN A 50 -12.60 -8.18 -2.67
CA ASN A 50 -13.74 -7.78 -3.49
C ASN A 50 -14.52 -6.71 -2.74
N LEU A 51 -14.42 -5.47 -3.22
CA LEU A 51 -15.04 -4.31 -2.59
C LEU A 51 -16.43 -4.09 -3.18
N THR A 52 -17.46 -4.08 -2.34
CA THR A 52 -18.79 -3.59 -2.71
C THR A 52 -18.79 -2.07 -2.78
N VAL A 53 -19.78 -1.47 -3.45
CA VAL A 53 -19.91 -0.01 -3.52
C VAL A 53 -19.96 0.60 -2.11
N GLY A 54 -19.19 1.68 -1.91
CA GLY A 54 -19.02 2.37 -0.64
C GLY A 54 -18.07 1.69 0.35
N SER A 55 -17.51 0.52 0.02
CA SER A 55 -16.52 -0.14 0.88
C SER A 55 -15.08 0.29 0.57
N GLU A 56 -14.23 0.18 1.58
CA GLU A 56 -12.81 0.52 1.52
C GLU A 56 -11.95 -0.69 1.89
N PHE A 57 -10.84 -0.84 1.18
CA PHE A 57 -9.69 -1.61 1.61
C PHE A 57 -8.51 -0.67 1.86
N SER A 58 -7.99 -0.69 3.08
CA SER A 58 -6.83 0.12 3.45
C SER A 58 -5.75 -0.71 4.10
N TRP A 59 -4.50 -0.33 3.83
CA TRP A 59 -3.32 -0.97 4.39
C TRP A 59 -2.17 0.01 4.46
N LYS A 60 -1.13 -0.37 5.20
CA LYS A 60 0.08 0.44 5.35
C LYS A 60 1.32 -0.40 5.15
N PHE A 61 2.36 0.21 4.60
CA PHE A 61 3.68 -0.39 4.51
C PHE A 61 4.77 0.61 4.83
N LYS A 62 5.92 0.10 5.28
CA LYS A 62 7.09 0.90 5.58
C LYS A 62 8.08 0.76 4.44
N GLN A 63 8.57 1.88 3.93
CA GLN A 63 9.56 1.93 2.87
C GLN A 63 10.83 2.61 3.37
N GLN A 64 11.98 2.02 3.06
CA GLN A 64 13.28 2.68 3.25
C GLN A 64 13.49 3.74 2.15
N ILE A 65 13.94 4.94 2.50
CA ILE A 65 14.18 6.00 1.50
C ILE A 65 15.27 5.61 0.50
N LEU A 66 16.30 4.87 0.93
CA LEU A 66 17.45 4.47 0.11
C LEU A 66 17.37 3.03 -0.41
N GLY A 67 16.17 2.55 -0.76
CA GLY A 67 15.96 1.21 -1.32
C GLY A 67 14.92 1.15 -2.43
N GLU A 68 14.85 0.01 -3.12
CA GLU A 68 13.86 -0.25 -4.17
C GLU A 68 12.43 -0.17 -3.62
N THR A 69 11.56 0.54 -4.34
CA THR A 69 10.12 0.61 -4.03
C THR A 69 9.44 -0.51 -4.80
N LEU A 70 8.62 -1.31 -4.12
CA LEU A 70 8.13 -2.57 -4.67
C LEU A 70 6.66 -2.81 -4.29
N PHE A 71 5.86 -1.75 -4.24
CA PHE A 71 4.41 -1.91 -4.08
C PHE A 71 3.74 -2.01 -5.45
N TRP A 72 2.73 -2.86 -5.53
CA TRP A 72 1.92 -3.03 -6.72
C TRP A 72 0.48 -3.26 -6.30
N CYS A 73 -0.45 -2.60 -6.97
CA CYS A 73 -1.84 -3.00 -6.92
C CYS A 73 -2.43 -3.12 -8.31
N TYR A 74 -3.26 -4.14 -8.43
CA TYR A 74 -4.12 -4.40 -9.55
C TYR A 74 -5.56 -4.19 -9.12
N MET A 75 -6.32 -3.48 -9.95
CA MET A 75 -7.73 -3.21 -9.73
C MET A 75 -8.49 -3.56 -11.00
N ALA A 76 -9.63 -4.22 -10.87
CA ALA A 76 -10.46 -4.57 -12.01
C ALA A 76 -11.95 -4.57 -11.66
N TYR A 77 -12.75 -4.17 -12.63
CA TYR A 77 -14.20 -4.33 -12.64
C TYR A 77 -14.66 -4.54 -14.08
N ASP A 78 -15.66 -5.40 -14.31
CA ASP A 78 -16.14 -5.77 -15.64
C ASP A 78 -14.96 -6.12 -16.60
N ASN A 79 -14.78 -5.33 -17.67
CA ASN A 79 -13.69 -5.47 -18.63
C ASN A 79 -12.61 -4.38 -18.48
N PHE A 80 -12.68 -3.57 -17.41
CA PHE A 80 -11.74 -2.51 -17.13
C PHE A 80 -10.75 -2.96 -16.07
N TYR A 81 -9.48 -2.60 -16.27
CA TYR A 81 -8.43 -2.84 -15.29
C TYR A 81 -7.47 -1.67 -15.24
N ALA A 82 -6.89 -1.46 -14.07
CA ALA A 82 -5.81 -0.53 -13.84
C ALA A 82 -4.77 -1.19 -12.94
N SER A 83 -3.50 -0.94 -13.21
CA SER A 83 -2.41 -1.36 -12.35
C SER A 83 -1.52 -0.16 -12.05
N PHE A 84 -1.14 -0.02 -10.79
CA PHE A 84 -0.11 0.93 -10.40
C PHE A 84 1.09 0.18 -9.84
N LEU A 85 2.27 0.61 -10.26
CA LEU A 85 3.54 0.23 -9.68
C LEU A 85 4.04 1.44 -8.89
N GLY A 86 4.41 1.18 -7.65
CA GLY A 86 5.19 2.11 -6.88
C GLY A 86 6.64 1.83 -7.09
N ASP A 87 7.23 2.35 -8.16
CA ASP A 87 8.66 2.49 -8.31
C ASP A 87 9.00 3.97 -8.11
N ARG A 88 9.98 4.26 -7.23
CA ARG A 88 10.70 5.53 -7.40
C ARG A 88 11.37 5.41 -8.77
N GLY A 89 10.83 6.11 -9.76
CA GLY A 89 11.52 6.35 -11.02
C GLY A 89 12.85 7.06 -10.75
N LEU A 90 13.89 6.28 -10.45
CA LEU A 90 15.23 6.56 -10.94
C LEU A 90 15.28 5.91 -12.32
N SER A 91 14.57 6.52 -13.28
CA SER A 91 15.03 6.40 -14.66
C SER A 91 16.38 7.10 -14.68
N SER A 92 17.43 6.31 -14.86
CA SER A 92 18.68 6.84 -15.41
C SER A 92 18.42 7.50 -16.76
#